data_AF-Q9KWD6-F1
#
_entry.id   AF-Q9KWD6-F1
#
_cell.length_a   1.000
_cell.length_b   1.000
_cell.length_c   1.000
_cell.angle_alpha   90.00
_cell.angle_beta   90.00
_cell.angle_gamma   90.00
#
_symmetry.space_group_name_H-M   'P 1'
#
loop_
_entity.id
_entity.type
_entity.pdbx_description
1 polymer ?
#
loop_
_entity_poly.entity_id
_entity_poly.type
_entity_poly.pdbx_seq_one_letter_code
_entity_poly.pdbx_strand_id
1 'polypeptide(L)'
;MSLCYQQFTLADRRRLYHLRERKVPVGEIARQLGRHRSTIYRELKRNTFHDREFPEYTGYFDTIADDIAKERRRRLRKLRRHPRLRELVIDRLKAYWSPEQIAGRLAEDSANPVRICPETIYRFVYCKEDYGLGLYRYLPEARRKRRPRGSRRPRGNVFPADCKISQRPDSIGNRTEFGHWEGDLLIFKRELGPTNVTSLVERKSRYTVMLKNNSRHSRPIMDKIVHAFSPLPALARRSFTFDRGTEFSGFRALEEGIGARSWFCDPSAPWQKGAVENTNKRIRRFMPGDTDIAKVTQQQLTELAHHLNSQPRKCLGYRTPAEAFAAYLRESG
;
A
#
# COMPACT_ATOMS: atom_id res chain seq x y z
N MET A 1 -9.73 39.98 5.65
CA MET A 1 -9.53 38.54 5.92
C MET A 1 -10.14 37.74 4.78
N SER A 2 -9.32 37.02 3.99
CA SER A 2 -9.85 36.15 2.94
C SER A 2 -10.62 34.99 3.60
N LEU A 3 -11.95 35.09 3.63
CA LEU A 3 -12.81 34.01 4.10
C LEU A 3 -12.59 32.83 3.17
N CYS A 4 -11.87 31.82 3.65
CA CYS A 4 -11.69 30.56 2.95
C CYS A 4 -13.07 30.07 2.51
N TYR A 5 -13.28 29.89 1.21
CA TYR A 5 -14.58 29.54 0.66
C TYR A 5 -15.06 28.22 1.25
N GLN A 6 -16.18 28.25 1.98
CA GLN A 6 -16.85 27.05 2.47
C GLN A 6 -18.09 26.78 1.63
N GLN A 7 -18.27 25.50 1.28
CA GLN A 7 -19.45 25.04 0.57
C GLN A 7 -20.68 25.11 1.48
N PHE A 8 -21.85 25.38 0.90
CA PHE A 8 -23.13 25.27 1.60
C PHE A 8 -23.31 23.85 2.16
N THR A 9 -23.61 23.77 3.46
CA THR A 9 -24.07 22.56 4.14
C THR A 9 -25.59 22.41 3.99
N LEU A 10 -26.14 21.25 4.34
CA LEU A 10 -27.60 21.08 4.38
C LEU A 10 -28.27 22.08 5.35
N ALA A 11 -27.64 22.36 6.50
CA ALA A 11 -28.13 23.35 7.46
C ALA A 11 -28.16 24.76 6.87
N ASP A 12 -27.12 25.14 6.11
CA ASP A 12 -27.10 26.43 5.40
C ASP A 12 -28.21 26.52 4.35
N ARG A 13 -28.47 25.41 3.63
CA ARG A 13 -29.54 25.35 2.62
C ARG A 13 -30.94 25.43 3.22
N ARG A 14 -31.15 24.81 4.40
CA ARG A 14 -32.39 24.94 5.19
C ARG A 14 -32.65 26.38 5.59
N ARG A 15 -31.63 27.07 6.10
CA ARG A 15 -31.74 28.49 6.44
C ARG A 15 -32.03 29.34 5.20
N LEU A 16 -31.31 29.09 4.11
CA LEU A 16 -31.53 29.80 2.84
C LEU A 16 -32.96 29.60 2.32
N TYR A 17 -33.50 28.38 2.40
CA TYR A 17 -34.88 28.06 2.03
C TYR A 17 -35.89 28.90 2.81
N HIS A 18 -35.86 28.87 4.15
CA HIS A 18 -36.80 29.65 4.97
C HIS A 18 -36.68 31.16 4.76
N LEU A 19 -35.47 31.68 4.52
CA LEU A 19 -35.27 33.10 4.22
C LEU A 19 -35.84 33.49 2.85
N ARG A 20 -35.81 32.58 1.87
CA ARG A 20 -36.44 32.78 0.55
C ARG A 20 -37.96 32.74 0.64
N GLU A 21 -38.53 31.82 1.41
CA GLU A 21 -39.97 31.77 1.69
C GLU A 21 -40.48 33.06 2.34
N ARG A 22 -39.68 33.61 3.27
CA ARG A 22 -39.95 34.92 3.91
C ARG A 22 -39.65 36.13 3.01
N LYS A 23 -39.29 35.91 1.74
CA LYS A 23 -38.95 36.95 0.75
C LYS A 23 -37.84 37.91 1.20
N VAL A 24 -36.91 37.45 2.05
CA VAL A 24 -35.78 38.26 2.53
C VAL A 24 -34.85 38.64 1.36
N PRO A 25 -34.42 39.90 1.23
CA PRO A 25 -33.50 40.31 0.17
C PRO A 25 -32.16 39.56 0.22
N VAL A 26 -31.61 39.22 -0.94
CA VAL A 26 -30.34 38.44 -1.04
C VAL A 26 -29.17 39.10 -0.32
N GLY A 27 -29.12 40.43 -0.27
CA GLY A 27 -28.11 41.17 0.50
C GLY A 27 -28.17 40.88 2.00
N GLU A 28 -29.37 40.80 2.55
CA GLU A 28 -29.57 40.50 3.96
C GLU A 28 -29.35 39.01 4.25
N ILE A 29 -29.79 38.11 3.37
CA ILE A 29 -29.48 36.67 3.45
C ILE A 29 -27.97 36.46 3.51
N ALA A 30 -27.21 37.15 2.66
CA ALA A 30 -25.76 37.07 2.62
C ALA A 30 -25.13 37.51 3.95
N ARG A 31 -25.65 38.60 4.56
CA ARG A 31 -25.23 39.08 5.89
C ARG A 31 -25.56 38.07 6.99
N GLN A 32 -26.78 37.54 7.02
CA GLN A 32 -27.22 36.57 8.04
C GLN A 32 -26.47 35.23 7.96
N LEU A 33 -26.09 34.78 6.77
CA LEU A 33 -25.31 33.56 6.57
C LEU A 33 -23.79 33.78 6.63
N GLY A 34 -23.31 35.02 6.76
CA GLY A 34 -21.89 35.34 6.73
C GLY A 34 -21.22 34.97 5.39
N ARG A 35 -21.93 35.14 4.27
CA ARG A 35 -21.46 34.78 2.92
C ARG A 35 -21.47 36.00 1.99
N HIS A 36 -20.70 35.94 0.91
CA HIS A 36 -20.76 36.96 -0.15
C HIS A 36 -22.07 36.85 -0.96
N ARG A 37 -22.64 37.98 -1.39
CA ARG A 37 -23.89 38.03 -2.19
C ARG A 37 -23.82 37.15 -3.44
N SER A 38 -22.71 37.21 -4.18
CA SER A 38 -22.51 36.36 -5.36
C SER A 38 -22.50 34.86 -5.04
N THR A 39 -22.13 34.46 -3.83
CA THR A 39 -22.20 33.05 -3.41
C THR A 39 -23.64 32.61 -3.27
N ILE A 40 -24.51 33.44 -2.69
CA ILE A 40 -25.95 33.17 -2.60
C ILE A 40 -26.56 33.04 -4.00
N TYR A 41 -26.27 34.00 -4.89
CA TYR A 41 -26.77 33.94 -6.28
C TYR A 41 -26.31 32.68 -7.02
N ARG A 42 -25.04 32.28 -6.86
CA ARG A 42 -24.52 31.05 -7.47
C ARG A 42 -25.16 29.80 -6.89
N GLU A 43 -25.46 29.77 -5.60
CA GLU A 43 -26.14 28.65 -4.94
C GLU A 43 -27.56 28.48 -5.48
N LEU A 44 -28.34 29.56 -5.49
CA LEU A 44 -29.70 29.57 -6.03
C LEU A 44 -29.69 29.16 -7.51
N LYS A 45 -28.87 29.81 -8.34
CA LYS A 45 -28.80 29.52 -9.78
C LYS A 45 -28.45 28.06 -10.10
N ARG A 46 -27.61 27.42 -9.28
CA ARG A 46 -27.08 26.07 -9.57
C ARG A 46 -27.91 24.95 -8.98
N ASN A 47 -28.72 25.22 -7.96
CA ASN A 47 -29.38 24.19 -7.15
C ASN A 47 -30.90 24.42 -7.00
N THR A 48 -31.49 25.35 -7.76
CA THR A 48 -32.94 25.42 -7.94
C THR A 48 -33.43 24.22 -8.75
N PHE A 49 -34.51 23.61 -8.29
CA PHE A 49 -35.22 22.55 -9.00
C PHE A 49 -36.12 23.18 -10.06
N HIS A 50 -36.09 22.61 -11.25
CA HIS A 50 -36.93 23.02 -12.38
C HIS A 50 -37.72 21.82 -12.83
N ASP A 51 -39.03 21.88 -12.66
CA ASP A 51 -39.95 20.90 -13.21
C ASP A 51 -40.32 21.29 -14.65
N ARG A 52 -40.39 20.30 -15.55
CA ARG A 52 -40.68 20.53 -16.97
C ARG A 52 -42.17 20.42 -17.29
N GLU A 53 -42.91 19.66 -16.48
CA GLU A 53 -44.32 19.37 -16.70
C GLU A 53 -45.19 20.34 -15.89
N PHE A 54 -44.73 20.73 -14.71
CA PHE A 54 -45.46 21.61 -13.79
C PHE A 54 -44.58 22.77 -13.30
N PRO A 55 -44.47 23.86 -14.08
CA PRO A 55 -43.64 25.02 -13.74
C PRO A 55 -43.92 25.63 -12.36
N GLU A 56 -45.12 25.47 -11.80
CA GLU A 56 -45.52 25.91 -10.47
C GLU A 56 -44.74 25.23 -9.34
N TYR A 57 -44.20 24.02 -9.56
CA TYR A 57 -43.34 23.32 -8.60
C TYR A 57 -41.85 23.63 -8.79
N THR A 58 -41.50 24.54 -9.70
CA THR A 58 -40.13 25.05 -9.83
C THR A 58 -39.77 25.91 -8.62
N GLY A 59 -38.71 25.54 -7.91
CA GLY A 59 -38.38 26.19 -6.66
C GLY A 59 -37.02 25.82 -6.12
N TYR A 60 -36.54 26.65 -5.20
CA TYR A 60 -35.38 26.28 -4.39
C TYR A 60 -35.90 25.53 -3.17
N PHE A 61 -35.63 24.23 -3.08
CA PHE A 61 -35.97 23.41 -1.91
C PHE A 61 -34.68 22.90 -1.26
N ASP A 62 -34.58 22.93 0.07
CA ASP A 62 -33.33 22.67 0.79
C ASP A 62 -32.73 21.27 0.51
N THR A 63 -33.55 20.22 0.59
CA THR A 63 -33.14 18.83 0.39
C THR A 63 -32.80 18.57 -1.07
N ILE A 64 -33.65 19.02 -2.00
CA ILE A 64 -33.42 18.89 -3.45
C ILE A 64 -32.17 19.66 -3.87
N ALA A 65 -31.95 20.88 -3.35
CA ALA A 65 -30.76 21.66 -3.62
C ALA A 65 -29.49 20.96 -3.10
N ASP A 66 -29.55 20.33 -1.92
CA ASP A 66 -28.43 19.54 -1.40
C ASP A 66 -28.15 18.31 -2.28
N ASP A 67 -29.19 17.64 -2.78
CA ASP A 67 -29.05 16.48 -3.65
C ASP A 67 -28.55 16.85 -5.05
N ILE A 68 -29.01 17.94 -5.66
CA ILE A 68 -28.44 18.50 -6.89
C ILE A 68 -26.94 18.82 -6.68
N ALA A 69 -26.59 19.45 -5.55
CA ALA A 69 -25.21 19.78 -5.24
C ALA A 69 -24.33 18.54 -4.99
N LYS A 70 -24.87 17.49 -4.34
CA LYS A 70 -24.19 16.19 -4.18
C LYS A 70 -24.02 15.52 -5.53
N GLU A 71 -25.05 15.46 -6.36
CA GLU A 71 -25.03 14.79 -7.65
C GLU A 71 -24.04 15.43 -8.61
N ARG A 72 -24.03 16.77 -8.70
CA ARG A 72 -23.00 17.49 -9.45
C ARG A 72 -21.58 17.14 -8.99
N ARG A 73 -21.33 17.10 -7.67
CA ARG A 73 -20.03 16.68 -7.12
C ARG A 73 -19.71 15.21 -7.41
N ARG A 74 -20.72 14.32 -7.42
CA ARG A 74 -20.57 12.90 -7.75
C ARG A 74 -20.12 12.73 -9.21
N ARG A 75 -20.77 13.41 -10.16
CA ARG A 75 -20.39 13.39 -11.59
C ARG A 75 -18.97 13.89 -11.83
N LEU A 76 -18.50 14.81 -11.00
CA LEU A 76 -17.14 15.34 -11.07
C LEU A 76 -16.05 14.44 -10.44
N ARG A 77 -16.41 13.31 -9.80
CA ARG A 77 -15.42 12.38 -9.24
C ARG A 77 -14.56 11.78 -10.37
N LYS A 78 -13.22 11.82 -10.21
CA LYS A 78 -12.26 11.37 -11.23
C LYS A 78 -12.54 9.96 -11.75
N LEU A 79 -12.81 9.00 -10.86
CA LEU A 79 -13.07 7.60 -11.24
C LEU A 79 -14.47 7.38 -11.87
N ARG A 80 -15.37 8.37 -11.82
CA ARG A 80 -16.60 8.36 -12.65
C ARG A 80 -16.35 8.98 -14.03
N ARG A 81 -15.53 10.03 -14.11
CA ARG A 81 -15.20 10.71 -15.37
C ARG A 81 -14.27 9.92 -16.28
N HIS A 82 -13.47 9.01 -15.72
CA HIS A 82 -12.48 8.23 -16.45
C HIS A 82 -12.70 6.73 -16.23
N PRO A 83 -13.58 6.07 -17.02
CA PRO A 83 -13.89 4.65 -16.89
C PRO A 83 -12.67 3.72 -16.99
N ARG A 84 -11.79 3.96 -17.98
CA ARG A 84 -10.53 3.19 -18.13
C ARG A 84 -9.64 3.27 -16.88
N LEU A 85 -9.55 4.45 -16.27
CA LEU A 85 -8.79 4.63 -15.02
C LEU A 85 -9.47 3.88 -13.86
N ARG A 86 -10.80 3.86 -13.81
CA ARG A 86 -11.56 3.11 -12.80
C ARG A 86 -11.30 1.61 -12.92
N GLU A 87 -11.37 1.05 -14.12
CA GLU A 87 -11.07 -0.36 -14.40
C GLU A 87 -9.65 -0.70 -13.97
N LEU A 88 -8.66 0.11 -14.38
CA LEU A 88 -7.27 -0.07 -13.96
C LEU A 88 -7.12 -0.05 -12.43
N VAL A 89 -7.78 0.87 -11.72
CA VAL A 89 -7.75 0.92 -10.25
C VAL A 89 -8.38 -0.35 -9.65
N ILE A 90 -9.50 -0.82 -10.19
CA ILE A 90 -10.16 -2.07 -9.74
C ILE A 90 -9.21 -3.26 -9.94
N ASP A 91 -8.60 -3.39 -11.11
CA ASP A 91 -7.70 -4.50 -11.44
C ASP A 91 -6.47 -4.52 -10.54
N ARG A 92 -5.88 -3.35 -10.29
CA ARG A 92 -4.72 -3.25 -9.38
C ARG A 92 -5.11 -3.51 -7.93
N LEU A 93 -6.30 -3.08 -7.48
CA LEU A 93 -6.82 -3.45 -6.16
C LEU A 93 -7.01 -4.97 -6.06
N LYS A 94 -7.64 -5.61 -7.05
CA LYS A 94 -7.81 -7.07 -7.10
C LYS A 94 -6.48 -7.82 -7.15
N ALA A 95 -5.45 -7.23 -7.75
CA ALA A 95 -4.06 -7.68 -7.67
C ALA A 95 -3.37 -7.33 -6.35
N TYR A 96 -4.12 -6.99 -5.30
CA TYR A 96 -3.65 -6.69 -3.94
C TYR A 96 -2.71 -5.48 -3.80
N TRP A 97 -2.68 -4.58 -4.80
CA TRP A 97 -1.95 -3.32 -4.66
C TRP A 97 -2.69 -2.38 -3.71
N SER A 98 -1.93 -1.71 -2.85
CA SER A 98 -2.47 -0.69 -1.96
C SER A 98 -2.84 0.57 -2.74
N PRO A 99 -3.79 1.38 -2.26
CA PRO A 99 -4.09 2.69 -2.82
C PRO A 99 -2.86 3.60 -2.99
N GLU A 100 -1.87 3.49 -2.10
CA GLU A 100 -0.61 4.23 -2.22
C GLU A 100 0.27 3.71 -3.36
N GLN A 101 0.36 2.40 -3.54
CA GLN A 101 1.10 1.78 -4.65
C GLN A 101 0.48 2.14 -6.00
N ILE A 102 -0.85 2.09 -6.09
CA ILE A 102 -1.59 2.45 -7.31
C ILE A 102 -1.37 3.93 -7.65
N ALA A 103 -1.63 4.83 -6.69
CA ALA A 103 -1.47 6.27 -6.93
C ALA A 103 -0.03 6.65 -7.32
N GLY A 104 0.96 6.07 -6.64
CA GLY A 104 2.36 6.33 -6.96
C GLY A 104 2.77 5.77 -8.32
N ARG A 105 2.38 4.54 -8.66
CA ARG A 105 2.72 3.96 -9.97
C ARG A 105 2.06 4.72 -11.12
N LEU A 106 0.84 5.20 -10.95
CA LEU A 106 0.16 6.02 -11.95
C LEU A 106 0.77 7.41 -12.11
N ALA A 107 1.52 7.91 -11.12
CA ALA A 107 2.18 9.21 -11.22
C ALA A 107 3.47 9.15 -12.05
N GLU A 108 4.14 8.00 -12.07
CA GLU A 108 5.34 7.71 -12.87
C GLU A 108 5.00 7.39 -14.34
N ASP A 109 3.79 6.92 -14.62
CA ASP A 109 3.34 6.59 -15.96
C ASP A 109 3.03 7.86 -16.76
N SER A 110 3.98 8.32 -17.58
CA SER A 110 3.85 9.50 -18.43
C SER A 110 2.76 9.39 -19.49
N ALA A 111 2.32 8.16 -19.81
CA ALA A 111 1.22 7.93 -20.74
C ALA A 111 -0.16 8.18 -20.10
N ASN A 112 -0.24 8.32 -18.77
CA ASN A 112 -1.49 8.56 -18.07
C ASN A 112 -1.69 10.05 -17.75
N PRO A 113 -2.59 10.75 -18.45
CA PRO A 113 -2.80 12.18 -18.25
C PRO A 113 -3.49 12.51 -16.91
N VAL A 114 -4.04 11.50 -16.21
CA VAL A 114 -4.87 11.72 -15.01
C VAL A 114 -4.20 11.17 -13.76
N ARG A 115 -3.64 12.09 -12.95
CA ARG A 115 -3.13 11.76 -11.62
C ARG A 115 -4.27 11.59 -10.60
N ILE A 116 -4.14 10.58 -9.74
CA ILE A 116 -5.02 10.35 -8.59
C ILE A 116 -4.20 10.21 -7.31
N CYS A 117 -4.73 10.71 -6.20
CA CYS A 117 -4.12 10.52 -4.90
C CYS A 117 -4.71 9.27 -4.20
N PRO A 118 -4.01 8.69 -3.20
CA PRO A 118 -4.51 7.52 -2.48
C PRO A 118 -5.90 7.74 -1.87
N GLU A 119 -6.19 8.96 -1.41
CA GLU A 119 -7.48 9.34 -0.83
C GLU A 119 -8.62 9.24 -1.86
N THR A 120 -8.36 9.48 -3.14
CA THR A 120 -9.36 9.33 -4.20
C THR A 120 -9.77 7.86 -4.34
N ILE A 121 -8.80 6.94 -4.25
CA ILE A 121 -9.02 5.49 -4.31
C ILE A 121 -9.74 5.01 -3.06
N TYR A 122 -9.35 5.46 -1.86
CA TYR A 122 -10.07 5.12 -0.63
C TYR A 122 -11.54 5.57 -0.66
N ARG A 123 -11.80 6.80 -1.12
CA ARG A 123 -13.17 7.31 -1.26
C ARG A 123 -14.00 6.49 -2.23
N PHE A 124 -13.37 5.92 -3.26
CA PHE A 124 -14.02 5.02 -4.21
C PHE A 124 -14.29 3.63 -3.62
N VAL A 125 -13.31 3.05 -2.91
CA VAL A 125 -13.49 1.75 -2.24
C VAL A 125 -14.64 1.77 -1.21
N TYR A 126 -14.83 2.88 -0.52
CA TYR A 126 -15.83 3.03 0.54
C TYR A 126 -17.08 3.83 0.12
N CYS A 127 -17.25 4.21 -1.15
CA CYS A 127 -18.47 4.92 -1.54
C CYS A 127 -19.64 3.94 -1.65
N LYS A 128 -20.82 4.36 -1.17
CA LYS A 128 -22.03 3.52 -1.10
C LYS A 128 -22.38 2.89 -2.45
N GLU A 129 -22.17 3.63 -3.54
CA GLU A 129 -22.52 3.19 -4.89
C GLU A 129 -21.69 2.00 -5.38
N ASP A 130 -20.42 1.94 -4.97
CA ASP A 130 -19.44 0.94 -5.44
C ASP A 130 -19.08 -0.06 -4.34
N TYR A 131 -19.66 0.07 -3.14
CA TYR A 131 -19.39 -0.80 -2.00
C TYR A 131 -19.71 -2.27 -2.29
N GLY A 132 -20.72 -2.51 -3.14
CA GLY A 132 -21.09 -3.84 -3.63
C GLY A 132 -19.99 -4.57 -4.40
N LEU A 133 -18.98 -3.85 -4.93
CA LEU A 133 -17.81 -4.46 -5.59
C LEU A 133 -16.88 -5.19 -4.61
N GLY A 134 -17.06 -5.03 -3.30
CA GLY A 134 -16.27 -5.75 -2.29
C GLY A 134 -14.79 -5.37 -2.24
N LEU A 135 -14.39 -4.25 -2.84
CA LEU A 135 -12.97 -3.89 -3.03
C LEU A 135 -12.18 -3.71 -1.73
N TYR A 136 -12.88 -3.43 -0.62
CA TYR A 136 -12.28 -3.30 0.70
C TYR A 136 -11.55 -4.58 1.17
N ARG A 137 -11.93 -5.75 0.64
CA ARG A 137 -11.32 -7.06 0.95
C ARG A 137 -9.87 -7.15 0.45
N TYR A 138 -9.55 -6.41 -0.61
CA TYR A 138 -8.21 -6.39 -1.20
C TYR A 138 -7.29 -5.32 -0.61
N LEU A 139 -7.74 -4.54 0.37
CA LEU A 139 -6.87 -3.59 1.07
C LEU A 139 -5.90 -4.30 2.05
N PRO A 140 -4.65 -3.81 2.21
CA PRO A 140 -3.65 -4.43 3.10
C PRO A 140 -4.09 -4.62 4.55
N GLU A 141 -4.97 -3.75 5.04
CA GLU A 141 -5.57 -3.88 6.37
C GLU A 141 -7.08 -4.07 6.22
N ALA A 142 -7.61 -5.21 6.68
CA ALA A 142 -9.04 -5.53 6.68
C ALA A 142 -9.79 -4.83 7.82
N ARG A 143 -9.62 -3.51 7.96
CA ARG A 143 -10.29 -2.74 9.02
C ARG A 143 -11.67 -2.30 8.58
N ARG A 144 -12.69 -2.61 9.41
CA ARG A 144 -14.09 -2.19 9.22
C ARG A 144 -14.29 -0.66 9.33
N LYS A 145 -13.39 0.04 10.00
CA LYS A 145 -13.38 1.52 10.12
C LYS A 145 -11.97 2.09 9.95
N ARG A 146 -11.86 3.18 9.20
CA ARG A 146 -10.61 3.94 9.03
C ARG A 146 -10.20 4.61 10.34
N ARG A 147 -8.89 4.64 10.63
CA ARG A 147 -8.35 5.51 11.69
C ARG A 147 -8.03 6.91 11.14
N PRO A 148 -8.35 7.99 11.86
CA PRO A 148 -7.94 9.34 11.49
C PRO A 148 -6.42 9.44 11.33
N ARG A 149 -5.98 10.27 10.37
CA ARG A 149 -4.57 10.61 10.20
C ARG A 149 -4.10 11.31 11.47
N GLY A 150 -3.03 10.82 12.11
CA GLY A 150 -2.53 11.33 13.41
C GLY A 150 -2.87 10.46 14.64
N SER A 151 -3.65 9.38 14.50
CA SER A 151 -3.97 8.48 15.62
C SER A 151 -2.80 7.58 16.07
N ARG A 152 -1.61 7.76 15.49
CA ARG A 152 -0.42 6.99 15.83
C ARG A 152 0.44 7.88 16.73
N ARG A 153 0.41 7.62 18.03
CA ARG A 153 1.52 8.05 18.89
C ARG A 153 2.78 7.35 18.36
N PRO A 154 3.89 8.06 18.14
CA PRO A 154 5.17 7.38 17.97
C PRO A 154 5.34 6.49 19.20
N ARG A 155 5.53 5.18 18.99
CA ARG A 155 6.17 4.38 20.03
C ARG A 155 7.64 4.76 19.91
N GLY A 156 8.10 5.65 20.78
CA GLY A 156 9.52 5.81 21.02
C GLY A 156 10.01 4.48 21.58
N ASN A 157 10.92 3.83 20.87
CA ASN A 157 11.77 2.82 21.49
C ASN A 157 13.09 3.54 21.78
N VAL A 158 13.38 3.74 23.06
CA VAL A 158 14.69 4.12 23.58
C VAL A 158 15.28 2.85 24.17
N PHE A 159 16.38 2.36 23.59
CA PHE A 159 17.31 1.45 24.29
C PHE A 159 18.74 1.68 23.77
N PRO A 160 19.77 1.42 24.60
CA PRO A 160 21.09 2.06 24.54
C PRO A 160 21.98 1.54 23.41
N ALA A 161 22.93 2.40 23.00
CA ALA A 161 24.04 2.03 22.16
C ALA A 161 25.02 1.18 22.98
N ASP A 162 25.18 -0.10 22.62
CA ASP A 162 26.46 -0.79 22.49
C ASP A 162 26.25 -2.28 22.19
N CYS A 163 26.90 -2.76 21.11
CA CYS A 163 27.24 -4.13 20.70
C CYS A 163 27.07 -4.27 19.16
N LYS A 164 28.18 -4.23 18.40
CA LYS A 164 28.21 -3.69 17.03
C LYS A 164 28.39 -4.73 15.91
N ILE A 165 27.61 -4.51 14.85
CA ILE A 165 27.84 -4.83 13.42
C ILE A 165 29.06 -4.09 12.80
N SER A 166 30.05 -3.69 13.60
CA SER A 166 31.08 -2.69 13.25
C SER A 166 32.08 -3.09 12.18
N GLN A 167 32.02 -4.32 11.66
CA GLN A 167 32.89 -4.80 10.57
C GLN A 167 32.18 -4.87 9.21
N ARG A 168 30.90 -4.50 9.14
CA ARG A 168 30.15 -4.48 7.89
C ARG A 168 30.42 -3.16 7.14
N PRO A 169 30.73 -3.19 5.82
CA PRO A 169 30.81 -1.96 5.05
C PRO A 169 29.49 -1.17 5.14
N ASP A 170 29.58 0.14 5.38
CA ASP A 170 28.42 1.03 5.51
C ASP A 170 27.50 0.97 4.28
N SER A 171 28.06 0.65 3.11
CA SER A 171 27.35 0.46 1.86
C SER A 171 26.22 -0.58 1.96
N ILE A 172 26.40 -1.64 2.77
CA ILE A 172 25.41 -2.70 2.97
C ILE A 172 24.33 -2.28 3.97
N GLY A 173 24.72 -1.56 5.03
CA GLY A 173 23.80 -0.94 6.00
C GLY A 173 22.84 0.04 5.31
N ASN A 174 23.41 0.89 4.46
CA ASN A 174 22.73 1.93 3.68
C ASN A 174 22.00 1.40 2.44
N ARG A 175 22.07 0.09 2.16
CA ARG A 175 21.40 -0.58 1.03
C ARG A 175 21.81 -0.03 -0.34
N THR A 176 23.07 0.38 -0.45
CA THR A 176 23.64 1.01 -1.66
C THR A 176 24.16 -0.02 -2.66
N GLU A 177 24.56 -1.21 -2.19
CA GLU A 177 25.05 -2.31 -3.02
C GLU A 177 23.97 -3.36 -3.30
N PHE A 178 24.00 -3.92 -4.51
CA PHE A 178 23.13 -4.98 -4.98
C PHE A 178 23.72 -6.37 -4.68
N GLY A 179 22.86 -7.35 -4.42
CA GLY A 179 23.25 -8.75 -4.23
C GLY A 179 23.47 -9.15 -2.76
N HIS A 180 23.00 -8.33 -1.83
CA HIS A 180 23.01 -8.65 -0.40
C HIS A 180 21.61 -9.05 0.06
N TRP A 181 21.49 -10.24 0.62
CA TRP A 181 20.20 -10.85 0.96
C TRP A 181 20.00 -10.91 2.48
N GLU A 182 18.78 -10.65 2.93
CA GLU A 182 18.31 -10.93 4.29
C GLU A 182 17.47 -12.20 4.27
N GLY A 183 17.86 -13.20 5.07
CA GLY A 183 17.14 -14.44 5.24
C GLY A 183 16.40 -14.50 6.58
N ASP A 184 15.20 -15.06 6.56
CA ASP A 184 14.41 -15.33 7.76
C ASP A 184 13.59 -16.62 7.59
N LEU A 185 13.35 -17.33 8.69
CA LEU A 185 12.56 -18.55 8.70
C LEU A 185 11.12 -18.28 9.13
N LEU A 186 10.18 -18.43 8.21
CA LEU A 186 8.75 -18.35 8.52
C LEU A 186 8.28 -19.67 9.12
N ILE A 187 8.11 -19.67 10.43
CA ILE A 187 7.57 -20.79 11.20
C ILE A 187 6.04 -20.72 11.22
N PHE A 188 5.38 -21.87 11.11
CA PHE A 188 3.93 -22.03 11.19
C PHE A 188 3.57 -22.78 12.47
N LYS A 189 2.29 -22.87 12.79
CA LYS A 189 1.84 -23.55 14.01
C LYS A 189 2.43 -24.95 14.11
N ARG A 190 2.94 -25.31 15.28
CA ARG A 190 3.60 -26.59 15.55
C ARG A 190 2.72 -27.81 15.25
N GLU A 191 1.40 -27.67 15.43
CA GLU A 191 0.39 -28.70 15.14
C GLU A 191 0.33 -29.09 13.66
N LEU A 192 0.84 -28.26 12.75
CA LEU A 192 0.87 -28.50 11.31
C LEU A 192 2.19 -29.15 10.84
N GLY A 193 3.06 -29.53 11.79
CA GLY A 193 4.31 -30.23 11.53
C GLY A 193 5.54 -29.32 11.39
N PRO A 194 6.68 -29.91 10.98
CA PRO A 194 7.99 -29.22 10.95
C PRO A 194 8.20 -28.35 9.70
N THR A 195 7.27 -28.38 8.76
CA THR A 195 7.33 -27.67 7.48
C THR A 195 7.37 -26.16 7.69
N ASN A 196 8.26 -25.47 6.98
CA ASN A 196 8.46 -24.03 7.13
C ASN A 196 8.91 -23.41 5.79
N VAL A 197 9.03 -22.09 5.75
CA VAL A 197 9.45 -21.37 4.54
C VAL A 197 10.63 -20.46 4.85
N THR A 198 11.73 -20.63 4.13
CA THR A 198 12.81 -19.62 4.12
C THR A 198 12.39 -18.47 3.22
N SER A 199 12.33 -17.27 3.79
CA SER A 199 12.11 -16.02 3.08
C SER A 199 13.45 -15.31 2.90
N LEU A 200 13.80 -14.96 1.66
CA LEU A 200 15.04 -14.27 1.30
C LEU A 200 14.70 -12.97 0.56
N VAL A 201 15.25 -11.85 1.01
CA VAL A 201 14.95 -10.53 0.45
C VAL A 201 16.23 -9.78 0.12
N GLU A 202 16.38 -9.40 -1.15
CA GLU A 202 17.51 -8.60 -1.58
C GLU A 202 17.37 -7.15 -1.09
N ARG A 203 18.42 -6.61 -0.46
CA ARG A 203 18.37 -5.39 0.34
C ARG A 203 18.18 -4.11 -0.48
N LYS A 204 18.55 -4.08 -1.77
CA LYS A 204 18.42 -2.90 -2.62
C LYS A 204 17.10 -2.91 -3.40
N SER A 205 16.89 -3.94 -4.22
CA SER A 205 15.72 -4.18 -5.08
C SER A 205 14.47 -4.67 -4.34
N ARG A 206 14.58 -5.20 -3.11
CA ARG A 206 13.48 -5.87 -2.38
C ARG A 206 12.97 -7.14 -3.05
N TYR A 207 13.72 -7.71 -3.98
CA TYR A 207 13.32 -8.95 -4.63
C TYR A 207 13.24 -10.07 -3.60
N THR A 208 12.13 -10.79 -3.62
CA THR A 208 11.80 -11.81 -2.63
C THR A 208 11.87 -13.18 -3.26
N VAL A 209 12.54 -14.11 -2.58
CA VAL A 209 12.57 -15.55 -2.89
C VAL A 209 12.03 -16.32 -1.70
N MET A 210 11.25 -17.37 -1.96
CA MET A 210 10.60 -18.20 -0.94
C MET A 210 10.91 -19.67 -1.21
N LEU A 211 11.48 -20.37 -0.22
CA LEU A 211 11.87 -21.77 -0.34
C LEU A 211 11.15 -22.60 0.72
N LYS A 212 10.44 -23.65 0.30
CA LYS A 212 9.78 -24.62 1.19
C LYS A 212 10.83 -25.53 1.82
N ASN A 213 10.74 -25.74 3.13
CA ASN A 213 11.55 -26.70 3.87
C ASN A 213 10.66 -27.72 4.58
N ASN A 214 11.09 -28.99 4.57
CA ASN A 214 10.38 -30.07 5.26
C ASN A 214 10.78 -30.17 6.74
N SER A 215 11.84 -29.48 7.15
CA SER A 215 12.36 -29.47 8.53
C SER A 215 13.10 -28.18 8.82
N ARG A 216 13.53 -28.00 10.07
CA ARG A 216 14.35 -26.85 10.52
C ARG A 216 15.85 -27.17 10.54
N HIS A 217 16.27 -28.29 9.95
CA HIS A 217 17.67 -28.67 9.93
C HIS A 217 18.46 -27.76 9.01
N SER A 218 19.60 -27.28 9.50
CA SER A 218 20.33 -26.20 8.84
C SER A 218 20.91 -26.60 7.49
N ARG A 219 21.55 -27.77 7.39
CA ARG A 219 22.21 -28.19 6.15
C ARG A 219 21.25 -28.30 4.96
N PRO A 220 20.09 -28.99 5.06
CA PRO A 220 19.10 -29.01 3.97
C PRO A 220 18.57 -27.62 3.58
N ILE A 221 18.44 -26.70 4.53
CA ILE A 221 18.04 -25.31 4.23
C ILE A 221 19.14 -24.63 3.40
N MET A 222 20.40 -24.76 3.80
CA MET A 222 21.53 -24.15 3.08
C MET A 222 21.69 -24.72 1.67
N ASP A 223 21.61 -26.05 1.51
CA ASP A 223 21.73 -26.70 0.20
C ASP A 223 20.63 -26.20 -0.76
N LYS A 224 19.41 -25.96 -0.26
CA LYS A 224 18.34 -25.34 -1.06
C LYS A 224 18.63 -23.90 -1.46
N ILE A 225 19.23 -23.11 -0.57
CA ILE A 225 19.65 -21.74 -0.89
C ILE A 225 20.75 -21.77 -1.95
N VAL A 226 21.78 -22.62 -1.77
CA VAL A 226 22.85 -22.82 -2.76
C VAL A 226 22.25 -23.17 -4.13
N HIS A 227 21.37 -24.17 -4.18
CA HIS A 227 20.75 -24.60 -5.42
C HIS A 227 19.96 -23.47 -6.08
N ALA A 228 19.10 -22.77 -5.33
CA ALA A 228 18.25 -21.70 -5.86
C ALA A 228 19.05 -20.47 -6.35
N PHE A 229 20.22 -20.20 -5.78
CA PHE A 229 21.03 -19.02 -6.10
C PHE A 229 22.20 -19.31 -7.03
N SER A 230 22.60 -20.58 -7.21
CA SER A 230 23.68 -20.98 -8.11
C SER A 230 23.56 -20.44 -9.54
N PRO A 231 22.35 -20.31 -10.15
CA PRO A 231 22.23 -19.77 -11.51
C PRO A 231 22.43 -18.26 -11.60
N LEU A 232 22.41 -17.54 -10.47
CA LEU A 232 22.60 -16.09 -10.46
C LEU A 232 24.08 -15.73 -10.61
N PRO A 233 24.41 -14.60 -11.27
CA PRO A 233 25.78 -14.11 -11.32
C PRO A 233 26.27 -13.75 -9.92
N ALA A 234 27.58 -13.88 -9.66
CA ALA A 234 28.17 -13.66 -8.33
C ALA A 234 27.78 -12.31 -7.71
N LEU A 235 27.68 -11.27 -8.55
CA LEU A 235 27.27 -9.92 -8.14
C LEU A 235 25.87 -9.84 -7.54
N ALA A 236 24.97 -10.77 -7.88
CA ALA A 236 23.60 -10.84 -7.40
C ALA A 236 23.46 -11.74 -6.16
N ARG A 237 24.55 -12.38 -5.71
CA ARG A 237 24.58 -13.31 -4.57
C ARG A 237 25.82 -13.11 -3.70
N ARG A 238 26.18 -11.84 -3.44
CA ARG A 238 27.41 -11.45 -2.72
C ARG A 238 27.43 -11.94 -1.27
N SER A 239 26.30 -11.79 -0.56
CA SER A 239 26.24 -12.19 0.85
C SER A 239 24.82 -12.44 1.34
N PHE A 240 24.70 -13.24 2.39
CA PHE A 240 23.47 -13.50 3.11
C PHE A 240 23.56 -13.02 4.56
N THR A 241 22.46 -12.51 5.10
CA THR A 241 22.37 -12.07 6.50
C THR A 241 21.23 -12.82 7.18
N PHE A 242 21.54 -13.53 8.26
CA PHE A 242 20.57 -14.30 9.05
C PHE A 242 20.49 -13.76 10.49
N ASP A 243 19.48 -14.21 11.22
CA ASP A 243 19.46 -14.15 12.68
C ASP A 243 20.32 -15.28 13.29
N ARG A 244 20.66 -15.18 14.57
CA ARG A 244 21.44 -16.20 15.30
C ARG A 244 20.59 -17.41 15.70
N GLY A 245 19.89 -17.98 14.72
CA GLY A 245 19.11 -19.20 14.85
C GLY A 245 19.94 -20.45 14.56
N THR A 246 19.66 -21.55 15.26
CA THR A 246 20.33 -22.84 15.02
C THR A 246 20.01 -23.41 13.64
N GLU A 247 18.87 -23.02 13.06
CA GLU A 247 18.49 -23.30 11.68
C GLU A 247 19.46 -22.74 10.63
N PHE A 248 20.33 -21.80 10.98
CA PHE A 248 21.33 -21.22 10.07
C PHE A 248 22.79 -21.55 10.44
N SER A 249 23.01 -22.51 11.34
CA SER A 249 24.35 -22.96 11.77
C SER A 249 25.22 -23.54 10.64
N GLY A 250 24.62 -24.09 9.59
CA GLY A 250 25.30 -24.65 8.41
C GLY A 250 25.74 -23.62 7.37
N PHE A 251 25.77 -22.33 7.70
CA PHE A 251 26.02 -21.20 6.78
C PHE A 251 27.28 -21.31 5.92
N ARG A 252 28.30 -22.05 6.37
CA ARG A 252 29.55 -22.28 5.61
C ARG A 252 29.29 -22.90 4.23
N ALA A 253 28.22 -23.67 4.09
CA ALA A 253 27.80 -24.25 2.81
C ALA A 253 27.49 -23.18 1.74
N LEU A 254 27.12 -21.95 2.14
CA LEU A 254 26.90 -20.85 1.18
C LEU A 254 28.21 -20.33 0.59
N GLU A 255 29.26 -20.26 1.41
CA GLU A 255 30.58 -19.85 0.94
C GLU A 255 31.22 -20.95 0.09
N GLU A 256 31.14 -22.20 0.53
CA GLU A 256 31.63 -23.37 -0.22
C GLU A 256 30.90 -23.57 -1.55
N GLY A 257 29.57 -23.41 -1.57
CA GLY A 257 28.74 -23.72 -2.74
C GLY A 257 28.60 -22.57 -3.74
N ILE A 258 28.56 -21.32 -3.28
CA ILE A 258 28.33 -20.14 -4.13
C ILE A 258 29.23 -18.94 -3.80
N GLY A 259 30.31 -19.11 -3.03
CA GLY A 259 31.24 -18.02 -2.70
C GLY A 259 30.59 -16.84 -1.97
N ALA A 260 29.42 -17.04 -1.37
CA ALA A 260 28.64 -15.98 -0.74
C ALA A 260 28.95 -15.91 0.76
N ARG A 261 29.39 -14.75 1.24
CA ARG A 261 29.68 -14.55 2.67
C ARG A 261 28.39 -14.56 3.49
N SER A 262 28.47 -15.06 4.71
CA SER A 262 27.34 -15.06 5.65
C SER A 262 27.59 -14.11 6.81
N TRP A 263 26.55 -13.34 7.17
CA TRP A 263 26.56 -12.38 8.27
C TRP A 263 25.43 -12.71 9.25
N PHE A 264 25.64 -12.46 10.55
CA PHE A 264 24.65 -12.72 11.59
C PHE A 264 24.29 -11.45 12.35
N CYS A 265 23.00 -11.21 12.55
CA CYS A 265 22.50 -10.08 13.32
C CYS A 265 22.85 -10.20 14.80
N ASP A 266 22.90 -9.07 15.50
CA ASP A 266 23.11 -9.04 16.94
C ASP A 266 21.85 -9.49 17.70
N PRO A 267 22.00 -10.06 18.91
CA PRO A 267 20.86 -10.47 19.72
C PRO A 267 20.06 -9.22 20.08
N SER A 268 18.73 -9.34 20.08
CA SER A 268 17.83 -8.22 20.42
C SER A 268 17.92 -7.00 19.47
N ALA A 269 18.44 -7.15 18.25
CA ALA A 269 18.55 -6.07 17.24
C ALA A 269 17.65 -6.27 15.99
N PRO A 270 16.31 -6.39 16.15
CA PRO A 270 15.40 -6.69 15.03
C PRO A 270 15.41 -5.64 13.90
N TRP A 271 15.81 -4.40 14.17
CA TRP A 271 15.89 -3.33 13.16
C TRP A 271 16.93 -3.61 12.07
N GLN A 272 17.92 -4.48 12.33
CA GLN A 272 18.96 -4.86 11.37
C GLN A 272 18.41 -5.67 10.17
N LYS A 273 17.21 -6.27 10.32
CA LYS A 273 16.44 -7.07 9.33
C LYS A 273 15.12 -6.41 8.90
N GLY A 274 15.06 -5.07 8.91
CA GLY A 274 13.81 -4.35 8.63
C GLY A 274 13.21 -4.61 7.22
N ALA A 275 14.00 -5.10 6.26
CA ALA A 275 13.49 -5.40 4.92
C ALA A 275 12.76 -6.75 4.86
N VAL A 276 13.38 -7.79 5.41
CA VAL A 276 12.74 -9.11 5.48
C VAL A 276 11.55 -9.11 6.44
N GLU A 277 11.59 -8.38 7.56
CA GLU A 277 10.45 -8.29 8.48
C GLU A 277 9.20 -7.68 7.79
N ASN A 278 9.39 -6.59 7.03
CA ASN A 278 8.30 -5.97 6.28
C ASN A 278 7.76 -6.89 5.17
N THR A 279 8.65 -7.65 4.52
CA THR A 279 8.26 -8.62 3.50
C THR A 279 7.51 -9.78 4.11
N ASN A 280 7.94 -10.26 5.28
CA ASN A 280 7.28 -11.32 6.03
C ASN A 280 5.87 -10.92 6.45
N LYS A 281 5.64 -9.67 6.86
CA LYS A 281 4.28 -9.13 7.07
C LYS A 281 3.40 -9.21 5.81
N ARG A 282 3.97 -9.00 4.62
CA ARG A 282 3.24 -9.14 3.35
C ARG A 282 2.96 -10.61 3.03
N ILE A 283 3.93 -11.49 3.24
CA ILE A 283 3.76 -12.94 3.05
C ILE A 283 2.66 -13.46 3.97
N ARG A 284 2.65 -13.06 5.25
CA ARG A 284 1.64 -13.46 6.24
C ARG A 284 0.20 -13.08 5.89
N ARG A 285 0.01 -12.15 4.95
CA ARG A 285 -1.33 -11.81 4.42
C ARG A 285 -1.90 -12.92 3.54
N PHE A 286 -1.03 -13.65 2.84
CA PHE A 286 -1.39 -14.75 1.95
C PHE A 286 -1.18 -16.11 2.62
N MET A 287 -0.23 -16.19 3.55
CA MET A 287 0.05 -17.40 4.34
C MET A 287 0.06 -17.06 5.84
N PRO A 288 -1.13 -16.95 6.47
CA PRO A 288 -1.27 -16.80 7.91
C PRO A 288 -0.52 -17.90 8.70
N GLY A 289 -0.25 -17.66 9.99
CA GLY A 289 0.57 -18.56 10.81
C GLY A 289 0.03 -19.99 10.97
N ASP A 290 -1.26 -20.18 10.72
CA ASP A 290 -2.00 -21.45 10.74
C ASP A 290 -2.18 -22.07 9.34
N THR A 291 -1.44 -21.59 8.33
CA THR A 291 -1.41 -22.23 7.01
C THR A 291 -0.64 -23.55 7.08
N ASP A 292 -1.26 -24.62 6.59
CA ASP A 292 -0.62 -25.93 6.46
C ASP A 292 0.35 -25.95 5.25
N ILE A 293 1.62 -25.62 5.51
CA ILE A 293 2.65 -25.56 4.47
C ILE A 293 3.01 -26.93 3.89
N ALA A 294 2.68 -28.04 4.57
CA ALA A 294 2.90 -29.36 4.00
C ALA A 294 2.13 -29.52 2.68
N LYS A 295 0.91 -28.93 2.60
CA LYS A 295 0.04 -28.94 1.41
C LYS A 295 0.39 -27.90 0.35
N VAL A 296 1.23 -26.92 0.68
CA VAL A 296 1.64 -25.87 -0.27
C VAL A 296 2.83 -26.35 -1.09
N THR A 297 2.78 -26.26 -2.41
CA THR A 297 3.90 -26.67 -3.28
C THR A 297 4.96 -25.57 -3.39
N GLN A 298 6.18 -25.94 -3.79
CA GLN A 298 7.23 -24.95 -4.08
C GLN A 298 6.82 -24.02 -5.23
N GLN A 299 6.05 -24.52 -6.21
CA GLN A 299 5.53 -23.72 -7.31
C GLN A 299 4.58 -22.62 -6.80
N GLN A 300 3.63 -22.96 -5.92
CA GLN A 300 2.72 -21.96 -5.32
C GLN A 300 3.46 -20.88 -4.53
N LEU A 301 4.54 -21.24 -3.81
CA LEU A 301 5.39 -20.24 -3.15
C LEU A 301 6.12 -19.33 -4.15
N THR A 302 6.55 -19.90 -5.27
CA THR A 302 7.23 -19.17 -6.35
C THR A 302 6.27 -18.19 -7.02
N GLU A 303 5.03 -18.61 -7.32
CA GLU A 303 3.96 -17.76 -7.83
C GLU A 303 3.61 -16.62 -6.85
N LEU A 304 3.53 -16.92 -5.55
CA LEU A 304 3.35 -15.90 -4.52
C LEU A 304 4.52 -14.91 -4.48
N ALA A 305 5.77 -15.39 -4.58
CA ALA A 305 6.94 -14.53 -4.65
C ALA A 305 6.90 -13.62 -5.90
N HIS A 306 6.57 -14.15 -7.08
CA HIS A 306 6.37 -13.35 -8.30
C HIS A 306 5.26 -12.32 -8.13
N HIS A 307 4.14 -12.70 -7.51
CA HIS A 307 3.07 -11.76 -7.19
C HIS A 307 3.57 -10.63 -6.28
N LEU A 308 4.30 -10.93 -5.21
CA LEU A 308 4.87 -9.92 -4.32
C LEU A 308 5.92 -9.04 -5.02
N ASN A 309 6.70 -9.62 -5.93
CA ASN A 309 7.75 -8.95 -6.71
C ASN A 309 7.21 -8.10 -7.86
N SER A 310 5.94 -8.29 -8.27
CA SER A 310 5.25 -7.44 -9.25
C SER A 310 4.51 -6.25 -8.62
N GLN A 311 4.51 -6.13 -7.29
CA GLN A 311 3.87 -5.02 -6.59
C GLN A 311 4.84 -3.84 -6.36
N PRO A 312 4.49 -2.61 -6.77
CA PRO A 312 5.32 -1.42 -6.59
C PRO A 312 5.78 -1.19 -5.16
N ARG A 313 6.97 -0.61 -4.97
CA ARG A 313 7.46 -0.21 -3.65
C ARG A 313 7.79 1.27 -3.67
N LYS A 314 7.26 2.02 -2.70
CA LYS A 314 7.54 3.46 -2.53
C LYS A 314 9.04 3.75 -2.39
N CYS A 315 9.77 2.89 -1.68
CA CYS A 315 11.22 3.02 -1.52
C CYS A 315 12.02 2.78 -2.81
N LEU A 316 11.38 2.30 -3.88
CA LEU A 316 11.97 2.12 -5.21
C LEU A 316 11.40 3.13 -6.22
N GLY A 317 10.87 4.26 -5.76
CA GLY A 317 10.18 5.20 -6.64
C GLY A 317 8.97 4.58 -7.35
N TYR A 318 8.25 3.67 -6.66
CA TYR A 318 7.12 2.93 -7.23
C TYR A 318 7.45 2.01 -8.41
N ARG A 319 8.72 1.67 -8.62
CA ARG A 319 9.11 0.48 -9.39
C ARG A 319 8.78 -0.80 -8.63
N THR A 320 8.59 -1.90 -9.35
CA THR A 320 8.41 -3.22 -8.75
C THR A 320 9.76 -3.82 -8.38
N PRO A 321 9.84 -4.70 -7.36
CA PRO A 321 11.07 -5.42 -7.06
C PRO A 321 11.63 -6.19 -8.25
N ALA A 322 10.77 -6.79 -9.08
CA ALA A 322 11.19 -7.45 -10.32
C ALA A 322 11.85 -6.48 -11.31
N GLU A 323 11.25 -5.31 -11.54
CA GLU A 323 11.84 -4.28 -12.42
C GLU A 323 13.16 -3.74 -11.89
N ALA A 324 13.29 -3.56 -10.58
CA ALA A 324 14.51 -3.07 -9.96
C ALA A 324 15.62 -4.14 -10.04
N PHE A 325 15.31 -5.39 -9.70
CA PHE A 325 16.25 -6.51 -9.76
C PHE A 325 16.77 -6.74 -11.18
N ALA A 326 15.87 -6.76 -12.18
CA ALA A 326 16.25 -6.93 -13.57
C ALA A 326 17.12 -5.76 -14.09
N ALA A 327 16.89 -4.53 -13.62
CA ALA A 327 17.75 -3.41 -14.00
C ALA A 327 19.16 -3.54 -13.40
N TYR A 328 19.30 -3.89 -12.12
CA TYR A 328 20.62 -4.10 -11.53
C TYR A 328 21.39 -5.27 -12.16
N LEU A 329 20.68 -6.33 -12.57
CA LEU A 329 21.31 -7.41 -13.34
C LEU A 329 21.87 -6.94 -14.67
N ARG A 330 21.16 -6.06 -15.39
CA ARG A 330 21.64 -5.50 -16.67
C ARG A 330 22.74 -4.45 -16.52
N GLU A 331 22.74 -3.68 -15.44
CA GLU A 331 23.76 -2.66 -15.16
C GLU A 331 25.10 -3.27 -14.72
N SER A 332 25.12 -4.55 -14.35
CA SER A 332 26.27 -5.22 -13.76
C SER A 332 26.85 -6.34 -14.61
N GLY A 333 26.26 -6.62 -15.77
CA GLY A 333 26.78 -7.52 -16.80
C GLY A 333 27.12 -6.72 -18.04
#